data_AF-A0A4Q7J3L2-F1
#
_entry.id   AF-A0A4Q7J3L2-F1
#
_cell.length_a   1.000
_cell.length_b   1.000
_cell.length_c   1.000
_cell.angle_alpha   90.00
_cell.angle_beta   90.00
_cell.angle_gamma   90.00
#
_symmetry.space_group_name_H-M   'P 1'
#
loop_
_entity.id
_entity.type
_entity.pdbx_description
1 polymer ?
#
loop_
_entity_poly.entity_id
_entity_poly.type
_entity_poly.pdbx_seq_one_letter_code
_entity_poly.pdbx_strand_id
1 'polypeptide(L)'
;MINVVDKARVHTRLVSIDCSVCGTTVHYRGTGRRPRYCSHTCRSRAWELRRAAQRLGEPEPVPTMVREVVVRERVIERERRVSVTPQLVADWLPLLKQLERKVRYRPDMLARRPGELHDLARAVRNLHEAASQRAPTSPTTLTEGTAPSPKSEGYQLSRQQRRALAREQHKNRRYRTEI
;
A
#
# COMPACT_ATOMS: atom_id res chain seq x y z
N MET A 1 11.97 19.23 9.80
CA MET A 1 10.81 19.39 8.89
C MET A 1 10.71 18.10 8.09
N ILE A 2 9.55 17.45 8.05
CA ILE A 2 9.34 16.21 7.31
C ILE A 2 8.88 16.59 5.91
N ASN A 3 9.70 16.35 4.89
CA ASN A 3 9.32 16.56 3.50
C ASN A 3 8.36 15.43 3.10
N VAL A 4 7.07 15.74 3.01
CA VAL A 4 6.08 14.88 2.36
C VAL A 4 6.19 15.14 0.87
N VAL A 5 6.62 14.12 0.12
CA VAL A 5 6.64 14.19 -1.35
C VAL A 5 5.29 13.68 -1.82
N ASP A 6 4.39 14.60 -2.16
CA ASP A 6 3.11 14.25 -2.76
C ASP A 6 3.31 13.97 -4.26
N LYS A 7 3.02 12.75 -4.70
CA LYS A 7 2.92 12.43 -6.13
C LYS A 7 1.46 12.55 -6.55
N ALA A 8 1.18 13.47 -7.47
CA ALA A 8 -0.16 13.64 -8.04
C ALA A 8 -0.21 13.05 -9.45
N ARG A 9 -1.20 12.17 -9.70
CA ARG A 9 -1.58 11.70 -11.03
C ARG A 9 -2.96 12.24 -11.38
N VAL A 10 -3.13 12.73 -12.61
CA VAL A 10 -4.41 13.23 -13.12
C VAL A 10 -4.87 12.32 -14.25
N HIS A 11 -6.01 11.66 -14.05
CA HIS A 11 -6.68 10.84 -15.06
C HIS A 11 -7.82 11.64 -15.67
N THR A 12 -7.91 11.65 -17.00
CA THR A 12 -8.93 12.37 -17.74
C THR A 12 -9.77 11.37 -18.54
N ARG A 13 -11.10 11.39 -18.36
CA ARG A 13 -12.03 10.47 -19.04
C ARG A 13 -13.24 11.20 -19.61
N LEU A 14 -13.58 10.95 -20.86
CA LEU A 14 -14.84 11.40 -21.46
C LEU A 14 -16.00 10.58 -20.88
N VAL A 15 -17.02 11.26 -20.36
CA VAL A 15 -18.17 10.63 -19.67
C VAL A 15 -19.44 10.72 -20.48
N SER A 16 -19.68 11.85 -21.14
CA SER A 16 -20.80 12.00 -22.04
C SER A 16 -20.51 12.92 -23.20
N ILE A 17 -21.25 12.70 -24.28
CA ILE A 17 -21.10 13.41 -25.53
C ILE A 17 -22.47 13.64 -26.16
N ASP A 18 -22.80 14.85 -26.60
CA ASP A 18 -24.10 15.13 -27.22
C ASP A 18 -24.14 14.68 -28.69
N CYS A 19 -25.28 14.11 -29.12
CA CYS A 19 -25.43 13.68 -30.50
C CYS A 19 -25.42 14.88 -31.46
N SER A 20 -24.61 14.82 -32.51
CA SER A 20 -24.49 15.93 -33.46
C SER A 20 -25.73 16.21 -34.32
N VAL A 21 -26.80 15.39 -34.21
CA VAL A 21 -28.04 15.55 -35.00
C VAL A 21 -29.22 15.93 -34.11
N CYS A 22 -29.48 15.16 -33.06
CA CYS A 22 -30.64 15.38 -32.19
C CYS A 22 -30.29 16.04 -30.85
N GLY A 23 -29.01 16.27 -30.55
CA GLY A 23 -28.56 16.83 -29.28
C GLY A 23 -28.67 15.90 -28.08
N THR A 24 -29.17 14.67 -28.24
CA THR A 24 -29.32 13.71 -27.15
C THR A 24 -27.95 13.34 -26.55
N THR A 25 -27.82 13.44 -25.24
CA THR A 25 -26.61 13.06 -24.52
C THR A 25 -26.37 11.55 -24.56
N VAL A 26 -25.18 11.16 -25.00
CA VAL A 26 -24.72 9.77 -25.09
C VAL A 26 -23.67 9.54 -24.01
N HIS A 27 -23.94 8.61 -23.09
CA HIS A 27 -22.96 8.23 -22.07
C HIS A 27 -21.92 7.28 -22.66
N TYR A 28 -20.64 7.60 -22.43
CA TYR A 28 -19.52 6.84 -22.95
C TYR A 28 -18.77 6.15 -21.80
N ARG A 29 -18.72 4.82 -21.81
CA ARG A 29 -18.04 4.00 -20.79
C ARG A 29 -16.86 3.17 -21.30
N GLY A 30 -16.46 3.32 -22.57
CA GLY A 30 -15.38 2.52 -23.19
C GLY A 30 -14.01 3.20 -23.28
N THR A 31 -13.06 2.51 -23.91
CA THR A 31 -11.72 3.02 -24.31
C THR A 31 -11.54 3.08 -25.84
N GLY A 32 -12.56 2.73 -26.61
CA GLY A 32 -12.54 2.69 -28.08
C GLY A 32 -12.93 4.01 -28.78
N ARG A 33 -13.33 3.92 -30.05
CA ARG A 33 -13.73 5.09 -30.85
C ARG A 33 -14.91 5.82 -30.19
N ARG A 34 -14.78 7.14 -30.03
CA ARG A 34 -15.82 8.00 -29.46
C ARG A 34 -17.06 8.02 -30.36
N PRO A 35 -18.28 7.75 -29.83
CA PRO A 35 -19.50 7.80 -30.61
C PRO A 35 -19.87 9.26 -30.92
N ARG A 36 -20.22 9.57 -32.18
CA ARG A 36 -20.72 10.91 -32.59
C ARG A 36 -22.25 11.00 -32.62
N TYR A 37 -22.92 9.84 -32.62
CA TYR A 37 -24.37 9.72 -32.76
C TYR A 37 -24.93 8.82 -31.67
N CYS A 38 -26.16 9.10 -31.23
CA CYS A 38 -26.86 8.25 -30.26
C CYS A 38 -27.33 6.91 -30.87
N SER A 39 -27.53 6.85 -32.20
CA SER A 39 -28.07 5.66 -32.87
C SER A 39 -27.67 5.57 -34.34
N HIS A 40 -27.88 4.40 -34.94
CA HIS A 40 -27.75 4.19 -36.39
C HIS A 40 -28.66 5.12 -37.20
N THR A 41 -29.88 5.37 -36.73
CA THR A 41 -30.84 6.27 -37.39
C THR A 41 -30.30 7.70 -37.49
N CYS A 42 -29.72 8.22 -36.41
CA CYS A 42 -29.08 9.55 -36.44
C CYS A 42 -27.85 9.58 -37.35
N ARG A 43 -27.12 8.47 -37.47
CA ARG A 43 -26.00 8.34 -38.40
C ARG A 43 -26.46 8.39 -39.86
N SER A 44 -27.52 7.67 -40.22
CA SER A 44 -28.09 7.71 -41.57
C SER A 44 -28.64 9.10 -41.90
N ARG A 45 -29.40 9.70 -40.98
CA ARG A 45 -29.92 11.07 -41.14
C ARG A 45 -28.80 12.09 -41.34
N ALA A 46 -27.71 11.99 -40.56
CA ALA A 46 -26.56 12.87 -40.76
C ALA A 46 -25.95 12.70 -42.16
N TRP A 47 -25.85 11.46 -42.65
CA TRP A 47 -25.31 11.20 -43.99
C TRP A 47 -26.22 11.77 -45.09
N GLU A 48 -27.54 11.61 -44.96
CA GLU A 48 -28.51 12.17 -45.90
C GLU A 48 -28.46 13.70 -45.93
N LEU A 49 -28.39 14.34 -44.77
CA LEU A 49 -28.27 15.79 -44.65
C LEU A 49 -27.00 16.31 -45.33
N ARG A 50 -25.86 15.65 -45.13
CA ARG A 50 -24.62 16.00 -45.85
C ARG A 50 -24.76 15.81 -47.35
N ARG A 51 -25.35 14.70 -47.77
CA ARG A 51 -25.53 14.38 -49.20
C ARG A 51 -26.46 15.38 -49.88
N ALA A 52 -27.50 15.84 -49.20
CA ALA A 52 -28.40 16.88 -49.67
C ALA A 52 -27.67 18.22 -49.81
N ALA A 53 -26.93 18.65 -48.78
CA ALA A 53 -26.15 19.88 -48.83
C ALA A 53 -25.11 19.88 -49.96
N GLN A 54 -24.39 18.76 -50.15
CA GLN A 54 -23.44 18.59 -51.26
C GLN A 54 -24.10 18.73 -52.63
N ARG A 55 -25.32 18.21 -52.81
CA ARG A 55 -26.06 18.34 -54.07
C ARG A 55 -26.53 19.77 -54.33
N LEU A 56 -26.81 20.53 -53.27
CA LEU A 56 -27.26 21.91 -53.34
C LEU A 56 -26.10 22.93 -53.37
N GLY A 57 -24.85 22.47 -53.22
CA GLY A 57 -23.69 23.36 -53.08
C GLY A 57 -23.66 24.14 -51.76
N GLU A 58 -24.44 23.69 -50.76
CA GLU A 58 -24.56 24.34 -49.46
C GLU A 58 -23.51 23.86 -48.47
N PRO A 59 -23.15 24.68 -47.46
CA PRO A 59 -22.27 24.29 -46.38
C PRO A 59 -22.85 23.15 -45.53
N GLU A 60 -21.97 22.36 -44.88
CA GLU A 60 -22.39 21.19 -44.11
C GLU A 60 -23.31 21.57 -42.94
N PRO A 61 -24.57 21.05 -42.89
CA PRO A 61 -25.57 21.51 -41.93
C PRO A 61 -25.46 20.86 -40.55
N VAL A 62 -24.60 19.85 -40.39
CA VAL A 62 -24.49 19.09 -39.12
C VAL A 62 -23.42 19.76 -38.25
N PRO A 63 -23.75 20.23 -37.03
CA PRO A 63 -22.79 20.92 -36.18
C PRO A 63 -21.60 20.01 -35.87
N THR A 64 -20.40 20.55 -36.05
CA THR A 64 -19.15 19.91 -35.60
C THR A 64 -19.02 20.01 -34.07
N MET A 65 -19.65 21.03 -33.45
CA MET A 65 -19.57 21.26 -32.01
C MET A 65 -20.47 20.29 -31.27
N VAL A 66 -19.81 19.29 -30.70
CA VAL A 66 -20.37 18.29 -29.84
C VAL A 66 -19.93 18.60 -28.41
N ARG A 67 -20.88 18.80 -27.50
CA ARG A 67 -20.55 19.06 -26.09
C ARG A 67 -20.01 17.79 -25.47
N GLU A 68 -18.73 17.82 -25.12
CA GLU A 68 -18.02 16.73 -24.45
C GLU A 68 -17.91 17.04 -22.95
N VAL A 69 -18.45 16.16 -22.10
CA VAL A 69 -18.27 16.24 -20.64
C VAL A 69 -17.11 15.33 -20.26
N VAL A 70 -16.02 15.93 -19.80
CA VAL A 70 -14.80 15.22 -19.41
C VAL A 70 -14.63 15.30 -17.90
N VAL A 71 -14.59 14.14 -17.24
CA VAL A 71 -14.29 14.04 -15.81
C VAL A 71 -12.78 13.91 -15.61
N ARG A 72 -12.26 14.70 -14.67
CA ARG A 72 -10.86 14.69 -14.25
C ARG A 72 -10.78 14.14 -12.84
N GLU A 73 -10.14 12.99 -12.67
CA GLU A 73 -9.88 12.38 -11.38
C GLU A 73 -8.43 12.68 -10.97
N ARG A 74 -8.25 13.29 -9.80
CA ARG A 74 -6.93 13.60 -9.24
C ARG A 74 -6.62 12.59 -8.14
N VAL A 75 -5.68 11.69 -8.39
CA VAL A 75 -5.18 10.74 -7.40
C VAL A 75 -3.94 11.35 -6.75
N ILE A 76 -3.97 11.52 -5.43
CA ILE A 76 -2.85 12.02 -4.63
C ILE A 76 -2.28 10.84 -3.86
N GLU A 77 -1.12 10.34 -4.29
CA GLU A 77 -0.35 9.33 -3.57
C GLU A 77 0.46 10.03 -2.47
N ARG A 78 0.11 9.76 -1.21
CA ARG A 78 0.83 10.27 -0.04
C ARG A 78 1.69 9.17 0.55
N GLU A 79 3.01 9.30 0.44
CA GLU A 79 3.95 8.39 1.08
C GLU A 79 4.05 8.73 2.58
N ARG A 80 3.35 7.94 3.41
CA ARG A 80 3.43 8.07 4.88
C ARG A 80 4.63 7.29 5.38
N ARG A 81 5.66 7.99 5.86
CA ARG A 81 6.73 7.34 6.63
C ARG A 81 6.15 6.86 7.96
N VAL A 82 5.93 5.55 8.07
CA VAL A 82 5.56 4.91 9.35
C VAL A 82 6.81 4.85 10.21
N SER A 83 6.79 5.48 11.38
CA SER A 83 7.83 5.28 12.39
C SER A 83 7.70 3.86 12.92
N VAL A 84 8.57 2.96 12.45
CA VAL A 84 8.64 1.60 13.00
C VAL A 84 9.15 1.74 14.44
N THR A 85 8.31 1.38 15.41
CA THR A 85 8.73 1.31 16.81
C THR A 85 9.54 0.02 16.96
N PRO A 86 10.83 0.10 17.33
CA PRO A 86 11.67 -1.09 17.44
C PRO A 86 11.14 -2.02 18.54
N GLN A 87 11.03 -3.32 18.23
CA GLN A 87 10.42 -4.31 19.13
C GLN A 87 11.47 -5.02 19.99
N LEU A 88 12.69 -5.21 19.45
CA LEU A 88 13.77 -5.90 20.13
C LEU A 88 14.87 -4.92 20.54
N VAL A 89 15.58 -5.23 21.64
CA VAL A 89 16.73 -4.43 22.12
C VAL A 89 17.78 -4.25 21.03
N ALA A 90 18.02 -5.28 20.21
CA ALA A 90 18.95 -5.23 19.09
C ALA A 90 18.58 -4.14 18.05
N ASP A 91 17.28 -3.92 17.81
CA ASP A 91 16.78 -2.91 16.87
C ASP A 91 17.01 -1.48 17.39
N TRP A 92 17.08 -1.31 18.72
CA TRP A 92 17.34 -0.02 19.35
C TRP A 92 18.81 0.41 19.24
N LEU A 93 19.76 -0.54 19.21
CA LEU A 93 21.20 -0.25 19.17
C LEU A 93 21.63 0.68 18.02
N PRO A 94 21.25 0.46 16.74
CA PRO A 94 21.64 1.37 15.66
C PRO A 94 21.03 2.77 15.82
N LEU A 95 19.80 2.87 16.34
CA LEU A 95 19.13 4.14 16.59
C LEU A 95 19.82 4.93 17.70
N LEU A 96 20.22 4.27 18.79
CA LEU A 96 20.97 4.88 19.89
C LEU A 96 22.34 5.36 19.42
N LYS A 97 23.08 4.57 18.62
CA LYS A 97 24.35 5.01 18.00
C LYS A 97 24.17 6.21 17.07
N GLN A 98 23.06 6.28 16.35
CA GLN A 98 22.75 7.44 15.51
C GLN A 98 22.45 8.68 16.36
N LEU A 99 21.68 8.52 17.45
CA LEU A 99 21.37 9.59 18.38
C LEU A 99 22.63 10.11 19.07
N GLU A 100 23.51 9.23 19.55
CA GLU A 100 24.81 9.59 20.13
C GLU A 100 25.62 10.47 19.19
N ARG A 101 25.77 10.07 17.92
CA ARG A 101 26.47 10.87 16.90
C ARG A 101 25.82 12.24 16.71
N LYS A 102 24.49 12.32 16.69
CA LYS A 102 23.78 13.60 16.56
C LYS A 102 24.03 14.50 17.77
N VAL A 103 23.99 13.96 18.98
CA VAL A 103 24.28 14.74 20.20
C VAL A 103 25.73 15.24 20.18
N ARG A 104 26.69 14.40 19.76
CA ARG A 104 28.12 14.75 19.76
C ARG A 104 28.48 15.82 18.71
N TYR A 105 27.93 15.71 17.49
CA TYR A 105 28.38 16.52 16.37
C TYR A 105 27.39 17.59 15.90
N ARG A 106 26.09 17.45 16.20
CA ARG A 106 25.02 18.37 15.79
C ARG A 106 23.95 18.54 16.89
N PRO A 107 24.32 18.96 18.11
CA PRO A 107 23.37 19.14 19.21
C PRO A 107 22.30 20.21 18.90
N ASP A 108 22.65 21.18 18.06
CA ASP A 108 21.78 22.23 17.51
C ASP A 108 20.56 21.68 16.76
N MET A 109 20.68 20.51 16.12
CA MET A 109 19.58 19.91 15.35
C MET A 109 18.58 19.14 16.22
N LEU A 110 18.94 18.80 17.46
CA LEU A 110 18.11 17.99 18.35
C LEU A 110 17.21 18.85 19.25
N ALA A 111 17.70 20.01 19.66
CA ALA A 111 16.94 20.93 20.51
C ALA A 111 16.40 22.10 19.70
N ARG A 112 15.07 22.22 19.67
CA ARG A 112 14.39 23.40 19.11
C ARG A 112 14.25 24.53 20.11
N ARG A 113 14.30 24.20 21.41
CA ARG A 113 14.15 25.16 22.51
C ARG A 113 15.36 25.12 23.45
N PRO A 114 15.72 26.25 24.08
CA PRO A 114 16.69 26.27 25.16
C PRO A 114 16.23 25.32 26.29
N GLY A 115 17.10 24.42 26.74
CA GLY A 115 16.80 23.47 27.82
C GLY A 115 16.42 22.05 27.40
N GLU A 116 16.02 21.80 26.14
CA GLU A 116 15.63 20.45 25.70
C GLU A 116 16.78 19.42 25.81
N LEU A 117 18.03 19.86 25.64
CA LEU A 117 19.20 19.00 25.86
C LEU A 117 19.39 18.65 27.34
N HIS A 118 19.06 19.56 28.26
CA HIS A 118 19.12 19.29 29.70
C HIS A 118 18.06 18.26 30.10
N ASP A 119 16.85 18.39 29.56
CA ASP A 119 15.77 17.43 29.79
C ASP A 119 16.10 16.05 29.21
N LEU A 120 16.67 16.00 28.00
CA LEU A 120 17.17 14.76 27.42
C LEU A 120 18.26 14.12 28.29
N ALA A 121 19.22 14.91 28.77
CA ALA A 121 20.27 14.41 29.66
C ALA A 121 19.71 13.87 30.98
N ARG A 122 18.68 14.51 31.54
CA ARG A 122 17.97 14.02 32.72
C ARG A 122 17.26 12.69 32.45
N ALA A 123 16.52 12.59 31.34
CA ALA A 123 15.83 11.37 30.96
C ALA A 123 16.79 10.19 30.76
N VAL A 124 17.94 10.42 30.13
CA VAL A 124 18.97 9.39 29.94
C VAL A 124 19.56 8.92 31.27
N ARG A 125 19.83 9.82 32.21
CA ARG A 125 20.29 9.45 33.56
C ARG A 125 19.27 8.58 34.29
N ASN A 126 18.00 8.99 34.29
CA ASN A 126 16.94 8.22 34.94
C ASN A 126 16.80 6.81 34.32
N LEU A 127 16.93 6.69 33.00
CA LEU A 127 16.90 5.39 32.32
C LEU A 127 18.09 4.52 32.70
N HIS A 128 19.29 5.09 32.76
CA HIS A 128 20.49 4.38 33.19
C HIS A 128 20.36 3.88 34.63
N GLU A 129 19.90 4.73 35.55
CA GLU A 129 19.64 4.36 36.94
C GLU A 129 18.64 3.21 37.03
N ALA A 130 17.49 3.32 36.34
CA ALA A 130 16.49 2.25 36.30
C ALA A 130 17.03 0.92 35.73
N ALA A 131 17.90 0.98 34.71
CA ALA A 131 18.55 -0.20 34.15
C ALA A 131 19.56 -0.82 35.12
N SER A 132 20.35 0.03 35.81
CA SER A 132 21.34 -0.42 36.79
C SER A 132 20.73 -1.06 38.04
N GLN A 133 19.55 -0.60 38.45
CA GLN A 133 18.78 -1.16 39.56
C GLN A 133 18.17 -2.53 39.23
N ARG A 134 18.04 -2.88 37.94
CA ARG A 134 17.58 -4.19 37.47
C ARG A 134 18.72 -5.19 37.26
N ALA A 135 19.81 -5.08 38.02
CA ALA A 135 20.82 -6.14 38.06
C ALA A 135 20.12 -7.52 38.16
N PRO A 136 20.54 -8.52 37.37
CA PRO A 136 19.91 -9.83 37.44
C PRO A 136 20.04 -10.29 38.89
N THR A 137 18.92 -10.52 39.55
CA THR A 137 18.90 -11.24 40.81
C THR A 137 19.64 -12.55 40.53
N SER A 138 20.83 -12.71 41.13
CA SER A 138 21.55 -13.97 41.07
C SER A 138 20.57 -15.08 41.41
N PRO A 139 20.49 -16.16 40.62
CA PRO A 139 19.61 -17.27 40.96
C PRO A 139 20.03 -17.74 42.34
N THR A 140 19.09 -17.67 43.29
CA THR A 140 19.25 -18.23 44.61
C THR A 140 19.62 -19.70 44.46
N THR A 141 20.86 -20.02 44.83
CA THR A 141 21.37 -21.37 45.01
C THR A 141 20.56 -22.01 46.14
N LEU A 142 19.58 -22.84 45.79
CA LEU A 142 18.98 -23.81 46.70
C LEU A 142 19.16 -25.19 46.06
N THR A 143 20.19 -25.86 46.56
CA THR A 143 20.23 -27.27 46.97
C THR A 143 19.63 -28.34 46.05
N GLU A 144 20.56 -29.19 45.59
CA GLU A 144 20.38 -30.55 45.10
C GLU A 144 19.33 -31.37 45.86
N GLY A 145 18.56 -32.17 45.12
CA GLY A 145 17.85 -33.30 45.69
C GLY A 145 16.72 -33.83 44.81
N THR A 146 17.04 -34.87 44.04
CA THR A 146 16.11 -35.83 43.38
C THR A 146 15.93 -35.62 41.88
N ALA A 147 16.72 -36.37 41.12
CA ALA A 147 16.49 -36.66 39.72
C ALA A 147 15.22 -37.49 39.52
N PRO A 148 14.42 -37.19 38.49
CA PRO A 148 13.68 -38.20 37.76
C PRO A 148 14.26 -38.35 36.34
N SER A 149 14.73 -39.57 36.09
CA SER A 149 14.80 -40.30 34.82
C SER A 149 14.32 -39.59 33.53
N PRO A 150 15.07 -39.64 32.40
CA PRO A 150 14.67 -39.04 31.15
C PRO A 150 13.49 -39.80 30.55
N LYS A 151 12.27 -39.30 30.77
CA LYS A 151 11.10 -39.73 30.00
C LYS A 151 11.21 -39.10 28.61
N SER A 152 11.41 -39.94 27.62
CA SER A 152 11.28 -39.63 26.21
C SER A 152 9.93 -38.97 25.94
N GLU A 153 9.92 -37.65 25.75
CA GLU A 153 8.78 -36.92 25.23
C GLU A 153 8.61 -37.26 23.74
N GLY A 154 8.03 -38.42 23.48
CA GLY A 154 7.46 -38.74 22.19
C GLY A 154 6.34 -37.75 21.91
N TYR A 155 6.62 -36.73 21.10
CA TYR A 155 5.63 -35.84 20.52
C TYR A 155 4.56 -36.69 19.82
N GLN A 156 3.46 -36.99 20.52
CA GLN A 156 2.35 -37.73 19.94
C GLN A 156 1.64 -36.79 18.95
N LEU A 157 1.91 -36.97 17.66
CA LEU A 157 1.22 -36.26 16.60
C LEU A 157 -0.30 -36.34 16.80
N SER A 158 -0.96 -35.19 16.68
CA SER A 158 -2.41 -35.10 16.77
C SER A 158 -3.08 -36.02 15.72
N ARG A 159 -4.33 -36.41 15.95
CA ARG A 159 -5.10 -37.27 15.04
C ARG A 159 -5.17 -36.70 13.62
N GLN A 160 -5.20 -35.38 13.49
CA GLN A 160 -5.17 -34.68 12.21
C GLN A 160 -3.79 -34.78 11.53
N GLN A 161 -2.71 -34.57 12.28
CA GLN A 161 -1.34 -34.69 11.77
C GLN A 161 -1.04 -36.11 11.26
N ARG A 162 -1.47 -37.14 11.98
CA ARG A 162 -1.33 -38.55 11.52
C ARG A 162 -2.06 -38.81 10.21
N ARG A 163 -3.27 -38.26 10.05
CA ARG A 163 -4.05 -38.39 8.79
C ARG A 163 -3.42 -37.62 7.63
N ALA A 164 -2.76 -36.49 7.89
CA ALA A 164 -2.05 -35.73 6.86
C ALA A 164 -0.82 -36.50 6.37
N LEU A 165 -0.01 -37.01 7.30
CA LEU A 165 1.21 -37.77 7.01
C LEU A 165 0.90 -39.06 6.22
N ALA A 166 -0.19 -39.76 6.56
CA ALA A 166 -0.64 -40.94 5.80
C ALA A 166 -1.02 -40.61 4.34
N ARG A 167 -1.62 -39.44 4.08
CA ARG A 167 -1.96 -39.01 2.71
C ARG A 167 -0.71 -38.71 1.89
N GLU A 168 0.29 -38.06 2.50
CA GLU A 168 1.56 -37.80 1.82
C GLU A 168 2.32 -39.09 1.51
N GLN A 169 2.37 -40.02 2.46
CA GLN A 169 3.01 -41.32 2.23
C GLN A 169 2.32 -42.10 1.10
N HIS A 170 0.99 -42.07 1.03
CA HIS A 170 0.26 -42.71 -0.07
C HIS A 170 0.53 -42.02 -1.41
N LYS A 171 0.61 -40.69 -1.46
CA LYS A 171 1.00 -39.96 -2.69
C LYS A 171 2.40 -40.36 -3.12
N ASN A 172 3.38 -40.31 -2.22
CA ASN A 172 4.77 -40.66 -2.52
C ASN A 172 4.92 -42.11 -2.97
N ARG A 173 4.14 -43.03 -2.41
CA ARG A 173 4.13 -44.43 -2.86
C ARG A 173 3.57 -44.59 -4.28
N ARG A 174 2.55 -43.81 -4.64
CA ARG A 174 1.94 -43.82 -5.98
C ARG A 174 2.90 -43.25 -7.05
N TYR A 175 3.60 -42.17 -6.72
CA TYR A 175 4.62 -41.58 -7.61
C TYR A 175 5.85 -42.47 -7.78
N ARG A 176 6.16 -43.33 -6.81
CA ARG A 176 7.30 -44.28 -6.90
C ARG A 176 7.03 -45.50 -7.76
N THR A 177 5.77 -45.79 -8.11
CA THR A 177 5.39 -46.94 -8.95
C THR A 177 5.15 -46.56 -10.41
N GLU A 178 5.34 -45.29 -10.77
CA GLU A 178 5.19 -44.75 -12.14
C GLU A 178 6.56 -44.45 -12.82
N ILE A 179 7.65 -45.01 -12.27
CA ILE A 179 9.01 -45.06 -12.85
C ILE A 179 9.41 -46.54 -12.94
#